data_AF-A0A8J6TW66-F1
#
_entry.id   AF-A0A8J6TW66-F1
#
_cell.length_a   1.000
_cell.length_b   1.000
_cell.length_c   1.000
_cell.angle_alpha   90.00
_cell.angle_beta   90.00
_cell.angle_gamma   90.00
#
_symmetry.space_group_name_H-M   'P 1'
#
loop_
_entity.id
_entity.type
_entity.pdbx_description
1 polymer ?
#
loop_
_entity_poly.entity_id
_entity_poly.type
_entity_poly.pdbx_seq_one_letter_code
_entity_poly.pdbx_strand_id
1 'polypeptide(L)'
;YNEFFGPQRYRDQPWWGGSVSADDNSAHYDLMDIAGARFLFLYIGYNPPEHVMEWAEDVLADHPDRNVVIGTHYYLNDDGSKRMMAFGDIGASSGQQIWNRLVVPNETVFLVLTGHTDGQITVVDRNVDDTGRTVVQMLADYQNFEVNGKRSTGFQRLLQFDLDGAAVAVDTHSPNLNTHSVENYDLRHRYQPSDGEFVTDVTLRADVPRRVVAG
;
A
#
# COMPACT_ATOMS: atom_id res chain seq x y z
N TYR A 1 15.55 -15.21 2.24
CA TYR A 1 14.21 -14.89 1.72
C TYR A 1 13.92 -15.67 0.44
N ASN A 2 14.65 -15.44 -0.66
CA ASN A 2 14.40 -16.08 -1.97
C ASN A 2 14.45 -17.61 -2.00
N GLU A 3 15.13 -18.25 -1.04
CA GLU A 3 15.08 -19.72 -0.89
C GLU A 3 13.66 -20.25 -0.64
N PHE A 4 12.84 -19.53 0.12
CA PHE A 4 11.48 -19.98 0.51
C PHE A 4 10.36 -19.19 -0.18
N PHE A 5 10.66 -17.94 -0.54
CA PHE A 5 9.71 -16.98 -1.10
C PHE A 5 10.22 -16.36 -2.40
N GLY A 6 11.06 -17.08 -3.15
CA GLY A 6 11.57 -16.62 -4.45
C GLY A 6 10.53 -16.68 -5.58
N PRO A 7 10.85 -16.14 -6.76
CA PRO A 7 9.90 -16.03 -7.89
C PRO A 7 9.31 -17.38 -8.32
N GLN A 8 10.05 -18.47 -8.15
CA GLN A 8 9.62 -19.83 -8.52
C GLN A 8 8.34 -20.27 -7.77
N ARG A 9 8.07 -19.70 -6.60
CA ARG A 9 6.85 -19.97 -5.83
C ARG A 9 5.59 -19.38 -6.48
N TYR A 10 5.74 -18.25 -7.19
CA TYR A 10 4.63 -17.41 -7.61
C TYR A 10 4.48 -17.30 -9.13
N ARG A 11 5.54 -17.53 -9.89
CA ARG A 11 5.59 -17.29 -11.35
C ARG A 11 4.54 -18.03 -12.19
N ASP A 12 4.00 -19.12 -11.67
CA ASP A 12 2.97 -19.93 -12.36
C ASP A 12 1.54 -19.49 -11.98
N GLN A 13 1.39 -18.46 -11.14
CA GLN A 13 0.09 -17.91 -10.76
C GLN A 13 -0.43 -16.95 -11.84
N PRO A 14 -1.75 -16.92 -12.08
CA PRO A 14 -2.33 -16.12 -13.15
C PRO A 14 -2.20 -14.60 -12.94
N TRP A 15 -2.00 -14.18 -11.70
CA TRP A 15 -1.85 -12.78 -11.32
C TRP A 15 -0.38 -12.32 -11.29
N TRP A 16 0.58 -13.21 -11.44
CA TRP A 16 2.00 -12.86 -11.33
C TRP A 16 2.43 -11.98 -12.52
N GLY A 17 2.91 -10.76 -12.24
CA GLY A 17 3.46 -9.86 -13.25
C GLY A 17 4.96 -10.04 -13.44
N GLY A 18 5.70 -10.13 -12.35
CA GLY A 18 7.15 -10.29 -12.37
C GLY A 18 7.81 -9.81 -11.09
N SER A 19 9.12 -10.06 -10.98
CA SER A 19 9.95 -9.62 -9.86
C SER A 19 11.17 -8.85 -10.36
N VAL A 20 11.86 -8.15 -9.45
CA VAL A 20 13.01 -7.31 -9.78
C VAL A 20 14.11 -8.05 -10.55
N SER A 21 14.24 -9.36 -10.34
CA SER A 21 14.97 -10.24 -11.23
C SER A 21 14.37 -11.66 -11.24
N ALA A 22 14.89 -12.54 -12.10
CA ALA A 22 14.37 -13.90 -12.24
C ALA A 22 14.57 -14.78 -10.99
N ASP A 23 15.48 -14.40 -10.10
CA ASP A 23 15.82 -15.12 -8.87
C ASP A 23 15.67 -14.27 -7.59
N ASP A 24 15.33 -12.98 -7.72
CA ASP A 24 15.04 -12.10 -6.58
C ASP A 24 13.58 -11.65 -6.55
N ASN A 25 12.88 -12.03 -5.49
CA ASN A 25 11.51 -11.62 -5.18
C ASN A 25 11.44 -10.56 -4.07
N SER A 26 12.55 -9.88 -3.76
CA SER A 26 12.57 -8.78 -2.79
C SER A 26 11.66 -7.60 -3.17
N ALA A 27 11.37 -7.46 -4.46
CA ALA A 27 10.32 -6.63 -5.02
C ALA A 27 9.65 -7.36 -6.19
N HIS A 28 8.33 -7.22 -6.30
CA HIS A 28 7.52 -7.84 -7.36
C HIS A 28 6.22 -7.09 -7.58
N TYR A 29 5.50 -7.45 -8.63
CA TYR A 29 4.18 -6.91 -8.89
C TYR A 29 3.22 -7.97 -9.42
N ASP A 30 1.95 -7.73 -9.12
CA ASP A 30 0.84 -8.57 -9.53
C ASP A 30 -0.13 -7.78 -10.40
N LEU A 31 -0.69 -8.45 -11.39
CA LEU A 31 -1.66 -7.92 -12.34
C LEU A 31 -3.00 -8.62 -12.12
N MET A 32 -4.04 -7.85 -11.81
CA MET A 32 -5.36 -8.40 -11.54
C MET A 32 -6.44 -7.61 -12.26
N ASP A 33 -7.42 -8.31 -12.80
CA ASP A 33 -8.62 -7.71 -13.37
C ASP A 33 -9.80 -8.10 -12.46
N ILE A 34 -10.33 -7.12 -11.72
CA ILE A 34 -11.31 -7.32 -10.64
C ILE A 34 -12.52 -6.45 -10.93
N ALA A 35 -13.70 -7.07 -10.99
CA ALA A 35 -14.97 -6.37 -11.24
C ALA A 35 -14.93 -5.43 -12.47
N GLY A 36 -14.19 -5.82 -13.51
CA GLY A 36 -14.01 -5.07 -14.74
C GLY A 36 -12.92 -3.99 -14.69
N ALA A 37 -12.36 -3.64 -13.54
CA ALA A 37 -11.22 -2.74 -13.46
C ALA A 37 -9.90 -3.52 -13.47
N ARG A 38 -8.86 -2.92 -14.07
CA ARG A 38 -7.52 -3.51 -14.15
C ARG A 38 -6.63 -2.85 -13.10
N PHE A 39 -5.92 -3.67 -12.35
CA PHE A 39 -5.06 -3.28 -11.24
C PHE A 39 -3.64 -3.79 -11.45
N LEU A 40 -2.71 -3.02 -10.89
CA LEU A 40 -1.34 -3.43 -10.63
C LEU A 40 -1.06 -3.23 -9.14
N PHE A 41 -0.60 -4.27 -8.48
CA PHE A 41 -0.13 -4.21 -7.09
C PHE A 41 1.39 -4.30 -7.11
N LEU A 42 2.07 -3.20 -6.81
CA LEU A 42 3.53 -3.12 -6.78
C LEU A 42 4.02 -3.24 -5.34
N TYR A 43 4.89 -4.21 -5.07
CA TYR A 43 5.48 -4.43 -3.75
C TYR A 43 6.97 -4.12 -3.77
N ILE A 44 7.38 -3.10 -3.01
CA ILE A 44 8.78 -2.68 -2.85
C ILE A 44 9.22 -2.80 -1.40
N GLY A 45 10.44 -3.28 -1.18
CA GLY A 45 10.97 -3.59 0.15
C GLY A 45 11.26 -2.39 1.05
N TYR A 46 11.94 -2.67 2.16
CA TYR A 46 12.51 -1.63 3.04
C TYR A 46 13.63 -0.89 2.33
N ASN A 47 13.56 0.44 2.32
CA ASN A 47 14.57 1.33 1.72
C ASN A 47 15.12 0.78 0.38
N PRO A 48 14.28 0.70 -0.67
CA PRO A 48 14.68 0.03 -1.90
C PRO A 48 15.99 0.64 -2.44
N PRO A 49 16.95 -0.19 -2.86
CA PRO A 49 18.16 0.29 -3.53
C PRO A 49 17.78 0.85 -4.91
N GLU A 50 18.69 1.63 -5.51
CA GLU A 50 18.44 2.36 -6.75
C GLU A 50 17.90 1.46 -7.88
N HIS A 51 18.50 0.29 -8.10
CA HIS A 51 18.05 -0.64 -9.14
C HIS A 51 16.62 -1.15 -8.95
N VAL A 52 16.11 -1.23 -7.71
CA VAL A 52 14.71 -1.57 -7.42
C VAL A 52 13.81 -0.39 -7.74
N MET A 53 14.27 0.85 -7.51
CA MET A 53 13.52 2.06 -7.87
C MET A 53 13.42 2.24 -9.38
N GLU A 54 14.53 2.07 -10.11
CA GLU A 54 14.55 2.09 -11.58
C GLU A 54 13.63 1.00 -12.15
N TRP A 55 13.72 -0.22 -11.63
CA TRP A 55 12.81 -1.31 -12.01
C TRP A 55 11.34 -0.98 -11.73
N ALA A 56 11.04 -0.36 -10.59
CA ALA A 56 9.67 0.06 -10.26
C ALA A 56 9.16 1.16 -11.21
N GLU A 57 10.02 2.10 -11.59
CA GLU A 57 9.70 3.13 -12.59
C GLU A 57 9.35 2.49 -13.94
N ASP A 58 10.16 1.52 -14.40
CA ASP A 58 9.91 0.78 -15.64
C ASP A 58 8.59 -0.02 -15.58
N VAL A 59 8.33 -0.72 -14.47
CA VAL A 59 7.07 -1.46 -14.28
C VAL A 59 5.85 -0.54 -14.39
N LEU A 60 5.90 0.65 -13.78
CA LEU A 60 4.78 1.59 -13.85
C LEU A 60 4.63 2.19 -15.25
N ALA A 61 5.74 2.51 -15.92
CA ALA A 61 5.76 3.02 -17.29
C ALA A 61 5.20 2.03 -18.32
N ASP A 62 5.46 0.73 -18.12
CA ASP A 62 4.97 -0.36 -18.98
C ASP A 62 3.49 -0.70 -18.75
N HIS A 63 2.88 -0.22 -17.66
CA HIS A 63 1.49 -0.51 -17.29
C HIS A 63 0.63 0.76 -17.06
N PRO A 64 0.57 1.69 -18.03
CA PRO A 64 -0.20 2.93 -17.87
C PRO A 64 -1.72 2.70 -17.89
N ASP A 65 -2.17 1.49 -18.23
CA ASP A 65 -3.57 1.08 -18.36
C ASP A 65 -4.15 0.38 -17.12
N ARG A 66 -3.50 0.53 -15.95
CA ARG A 66 -3.89 -0.13 -14.70
C ARG A 66 -3.93 0.84 -13.54
N ASN A 67 -4.90 0.68 -12.64
CA ASN A 67 -4.93 1.40 -11.37
C ASN A 67 -3.89 0.80 -10.42
N VAL A 68 -3.02 1.63 -9.86
CA VAL A 68 -1.84 1.16 -9.12
C VAL A 68 -2.02 1.30 -7.61
N VAL A 69 -1.76 0.20 -6.91
CA VAL A 69 -1.54 0.16 -5.47
C VAL A 69 -0.07 -0.12 -5.21
N ILE A 70 0.59 0.71 -4.40
CA ILE A 70 1.99 0.48 -3.98
C ILE A 70 1.99 -0.02 -2.54
N GLY A 71 2.52 -1.21 -2.30
CA GLY A 71 2.87 -1.71 -0.97
C GLY A 71 4.36 -1.49 -0.71
N THR A 72 4.70 -0.81 0.38
CA THR A 72 6.09 -0.59 0.79
C THR A 72 6.27 -0.77 2.29
N HIS A 73 7.47 -1.14 2.76
CA HIS A 73 7.65 -1.34 4.19
C HIS A 73 7.78 -0.01 4.96
N TYR A 74 8.50 0.98 4.42
CA TYR A 74 9.00 2.14 5.18
C TYR A 74 8.76 3.46 4.46
N TYR A 75 7.60 4.07 4.72
CA TYR A 75 7.12 5.22 3.95
C TYR A 75 6.54 6.37 4.80
N LEU A 76 5.63 6.12 5.75
CA LEU A 76 5.10 7.16 6.66
C LEU A 76 5.74 7.11 8.05
N ASN A 77 5.83 8.27 8.70
CA ASN A 77 6.05 8.43 10.14
C ASN A 77 4.73 8.32 10.92
N ASP A 78 4.79 8.30 12.27
CA ASP A 78 3.63 8.20 13.15
C ASP A 78 2.85 9.53 13.31
N ASP A 79 3.24 10.55 12.56
CA ASP A 79 2.53 11.82 12.38
C ASP A 79 1.95 11.99 10.95
N GLY A 80 2.12 10.98 10.08
CA GLY A 80 1.67 11.02 8.69
C GLY A 80 2.61 11.75 7.73
N SER A 81 3.73 12.29 8.21
CA SER A 81 4.77 12.82 7.31
C SER A 81 5.46 11.68 6.55
N LYS A 82 5.85 11.95 5.30
CA LYS A 82 6.63 11.02 4.49
C LYS A 82 8.05 10.94 5.06
N ARG A 83 8.58 9.73 5.18
CA ARG A 83 9.93 9.53 5.72
C ARG A 83 11.00 10.14 4.82
N MET A 84 11.90 10.89 5.44
CA MET A 84 13.12 11.38 4.82
C MET A 84 14.25 10.38 5.06
N MET A 85 15.26 10.38 4.18
CA MET A 85 16.48 9.63 4.43
C MET A 85 17.13 10.09 5.75
N ALA A 86 17.44 9.13 6.61
CA ALA A 86 18.13 9.36 7.88
C ALA A 86 19.57 8.82 7.84
N PHE A 87 20.41 9.35 8.71
CA PHE A 87 21.77 8.84 8.87
C PHE A 87 21.73 7.38 9.37
N GLY A 88 22.30 6.46 8.59
CA GLY A 88 22.33 5.03 8.90
C GLY A 88 21.25 4.19 8.21
N ASP A 89 20.37 4.79 7.41
CA ASP A 89 19.45 4.04 6.54
C ASP A 89 20.25 3.18 5.55
N ILE A 90 19.89 1.89 5.49
CA ILE A 90 20.46 0.92 4.54
C ILE A 90 19.55 0.92 3.31
N GLY A 91 20.04 1.44 2.18
CA GLY A 91 19.28 1.55 0.92
C GLY A 91 19.44 2.91 0.26
N ALA A 92 18.73 3.12 -0.86
CA ALA A 92 18.84 4.38 -1.63
C ALA A 92 17.66 5.32 -1.39
N SER A 93 16.50 4.80 -0.96
CA SER A 93 15.25 5.55 -1.03
C SER A 93 14.38 5.53 0.22
N SER A 94 13.90 6.71 0.58
CA SER A 94 12.95 6.95 1.66
C SER A 94 11.51 7.06 1.15
N GLY A 95 10.54 7.17 2.06
CA GLY A 95 9.15 7.43 1.70
C GLY A 95 8.96 8.65 0.79
N GLN A 96 9.70 9.74 1.06
CA GLN A 96 9.68 10.92 0.21
C GLN A 96 10.21 10.66 -1.21
N GLN A 97 11.23 9.80 -1.37
CA GLN A 97 11.71 9.44 -2.70
C GLN A 97 10.72 8.56 -3.45
N ILE A 98 10.11 7.58 -2.78
CA ILE A 98 9.01 6.78 -3.35
C ILE A 98 7.88 7.69 -3.83
N TRP A 99 7.48 8.67 -3.01
CA TRP A 99 6.48 9.66 -3.40
C TRP A 99 6.88 10.43 -4.66
N ASN A 100 8.09 11.01 -4.67
CA ASN A 100 8.54 11.87 -5.77
C ASN A 100 8.77 11.11 -7.08
N ARG A 101 9.21 9.84 -7.01
CA ARG A 101 9.61 9.05 -8.18
C ARG A 101 8.50 8.15 -8.69
N LEU A 102 7.73 7.53 -7.80
CA LEU A 102 6.73 6.54 -8.17
C LEU A 102 5.30 7.08 -8.08
N VAL A 103 4.98 7.93 -7.10
CA VAL A 103 3.58 8.35 -6.87
C VAL A 103 3.21 9.60 -7.67
N VAL A 104 4.01 10.67 -7.57
CA VAL A 104 3.73 11.95 -8.24
C VAL A 104 3.72 11.80 -9.77
N PRO A 105 4.73 11.17 -10.41
CA PRO A 105 4.80 11.11 -11.87
C PRO A 105 3.78 10.15 -12.51
N ASN A 106 3.19 9.24 -11.72
CA ASN A 106 2.28 8.21 -12.23
C ASN A 106 0.84 8.50 -11.81
N GLU A 107 0.03 9.02 -12.75
CA GLU A 107 -1.38 9.37 -12.54
C GLU A 107 -2.27 8.17 -12.15
N THR A 108 -1.81 6.95 -12.40
CA THR A 108 -2.53 5.72 -12.09
C THR A 108 -2.42 5.29 -10.63
N VAL A 109 -1.47 5.83 -9.86
CA VAL A 109 -1.31 5.51 -8.44
C VAL A 109 -2.39 6.21 -7.63
N PHE A 110 -3.18 5.43 -6.90
CA PHE A 110 -4.27 5.94 -6.06
C PHE A 110 -4.16 5.53 -4.59
N LEU A 111 -3.34 4.52 -4.29
CA LEU A 111 -3.19 3.97 -2.94
C LEU A 111 -1.73 3.58 -2.66
N VAL A 112 -1.23 3.98 -1.49
CA VAL A 112 0.04 3.52 -0.92
C VAL A 112 -0.22 2.87 0.43
N LEU A 113 0.27 1.65 0.63
CA LEU A 113 0.18 0.89 1.89
C LEU A 113 1.56 0.78 2.51
N THR A 114 1.68 1.07 3.80
CA THR A 114 2.96 1.04 4.54
C THR A 114 2.85 0.45 5.94
N GLY A 115 3.97 -0.02 6.47
CA GLY A 115 4.13 -0.45 7.86
C GLY A 115 5.37 0.18 8.50
N HIS A 116 6.10 -0.63 9.29
CA HIS A 116 7.36 -0.34 9.97
C HIS A 116 7.28 0.66 11.11
N THR A 117 6.58 1.78 10.88
CA THR A 117 6.32 2.75 11.92
C THR A 117 5.13 2.28 12.72
N ASP A 118 5.38 1.86 13.97
CA ASP A 118 4.32 1.46 14.90
C ASP A 118 3.19 2.50 14.96
N GLY A 119 1.97 2.06 14.65
CA GLY A 119 0.79 2.91 14.61
C GLY A 119 -0.16 2.61 13.45
N GLN A 120 -1.21 3.42 13.36
CA GLN A 120 -2.08 3.48 12.20
C GLN A 120 -2.29 4.93 11.76
N ILE A 121 -2.24 5.22 10.47
CA ILE A 121 -2.48 6.56 9.93
C ILE A 121 -3.09 6.47 8.55
N THR A 122 -3.97 7.40 8.23
CA THR A 122 -4.44 7.65 6.87
C THR A 122 -4.11 9.08 6.49
N VAL A 123 -3.41 9.26 5.37
CA VAL A 123 -3.18 10.56 4.74
C VAL A 123 -3.91 10.57 3.40
N VAL A 124 -4.72 11.59 3.16
CA VAL A 124 -5.45 11.78 1.90
C VAL A 124 -4.87 13.02 1.22
N ASP A 125 -3.94 12.82 0.30
CA ASP A 125 -3.37 13.90 -0.50
C ASP A 125 -4.28 14.15 -1.70
N ARG A 126 -4.92 15.33 -1.74
CA ARG A 126 -5.84 15.75 -2.81
C ARG A 126 -5.14 16.71 -3.77
N ASN A 127 -5.55 16.68 -5.04
CA ASN A 127 -4.97 17.50 -6.11
C ASN A 127 -3.45 17.27 -6.26
N VAL A 128 -3.03 16.00 -6.25
CA VAL A 128 -1.63 15.63 -6.47
C VAL A 128 -1.22 16.05 -7.89
N ASP A 129 -0.09 16.77 -7.99
CA ASP A 129 0.46 17.30 -9.24
C ASP A 129 -0.50 18.23 -10.01
N ASP A 130 -1.40 18.93 -9.30
CA ASP A 130 -2.40 19.83 -9.89
C ASP A 130 -3.35 19.17 -10.91
N THR A 131 -3.48 17.84 -10.85
CA THR A 131 -4.33 17.05 -11.76
C THR A 131 -5.75 16.80 -11.22
N GLY A 132 -6.05 17.22 -10.00
CA GLY A 132 -7.27 16.84 -9.27
C GLY A 132 -7.25 15.42 -8.70
N ARG A 133 -6.17 14.64 -8.93
CA ARG A 133 -6.01 13.27 -8.42
C ARG A 133 -5.92 13.24 -6.89
N THR A 134 -6.62 12.29 -6.29
CA THR A 134 -6.54 11.95 -4.86
C THR A 134 -5.74 10.67 -4.67
N VAL A 135 -4.73 10.73 -3.80
CA VAL A 135 -3.92 9.57 -3.40
C VAL A 135 -4.07 9.34 -1.91
N VAL A 136 -4.53 8.14 -1.56
CA VAL A 136 -4.66 7.71 -0.17
C VAL A 136 -3.39 6.96 0.23
N GLN A 137 -2.83 7.28 1.40
CA GLN A 137 -1.69 6.59 1.98
C GLN A 137 -2.08 6.05 3.34
N MET A 138 -1.84 4.77 3.60
CA MET A 138 -2.22 4.13 4.86
C MET A 138 -1.03 3.44 5.52
N LEU A 139 -0.74 3.88 6.74
CA LEU A 139 0.15 3.17 7.67
C LEU A 139 -0.68 2.23 8.53
N ALA A 140 -0.25 0.98 8.64
CA ALA A 140 -0.78 0.01 9.58
C ALA A 140 0.35 -0.89 10.10
N ASP A 141 0.76 -0.67 11.34
CA ASP A 141 1.71 -1.50 12.06
C ASP A 141 1.35 -1.57 13.54
N TYR A 142 0.77 -2.70 13.96
CA TYR A 142 0.27 -2.88 15.31
C TYR A 142 1.28 -3.59 16.23
N GLN A 143 2.58 -3.58 15.89
CA GLN A 143 3.61 -4.35 16.57
C GLN A 143 3.76 -4.08 18.08
N ASN A 144 3.41 -2.88 18.56
CA ASN A 144 3.46 -2.56 19.99
C ASN A 144 2.06 -2.44 20.64
N PHE A 145 0.99 -2.82 19.92
CA PHE A 145 -0.35 -2.81 20.50
C PHE A 145 -0.50 -4.01 21.43
N GLU A 146 -1.08 -3.79 22.61
CA GLU A 146 -1.08 -4.78 23.68
C GLU A 146 -2.47 -5.09 24.22
N VAL A 147 -2.68 -6.38 24.49
CA VAL A 147 -3.81 -6.91 25.25
C VAL A 147 -3.24 -7.66 26.47
N ASN A 148 -3.64 -7.27 27.68
CA ASN A 148 -3.15 -7.86 28.93
C ASN A 148 -1.61 -7.92 29.03
N GLY A 149 -0.92 -6.86 28.58
CA GLY A 149 0.55 -6.76 28.59
C GLY A 149 1.25 -7.63 27.55
N LYS A 150 0.54 -8.11 26.52
CA LYS A 150 1.10 -8.94 25.43
C LYS A 150 0.81 -8.34 24.06
N ARG A 151 1.81 -8.36 23.20
CA ARG A 151 1.73 -7.96 21.77
C ARG A 151 1.08 -9.06 20.94
N SER A 152 -0.21 -9.27 21.17
CA SER A 152 -0.99 -10.34 20.55
C SER A 152 -2.38 -9.85 20.12
N THR A 153 -2.43 -8.61 19.64
CA THR A 153 -3.69 -7.97 19.22
C THR A 153 -4.15 -8.46 17.86
N GLY A 154 -3.24 -8.62 16.88
CA GLY A 154 -3.56 -9.23 15.58
C GLY A 154 -4.50 -8.40 14.71
N PHE A 155 -4.48 -7.08 14.85
CA PHE A 155 -5.26 -6.17 14.01
C PHE A 155 -4.83 -6.21 12.54
N GLN A 156 -5.80 -6.03 11.66
CA GLN A 156 -5.65 -5.93 10.21
C GLN A 156 -6.57 -4.80 9.69
N ARG A 157 -6.12 -4.06 8.67
CA ARG A 157 -7.00 -3.15 7.94
C ARG A 157 -7.69 -3.88 6.79
N LEU A 158 -9.00 -3.82 6.76
CA LEU A 158 -9.87 -4.34 5.71
C LEU A 158 -10.27 -3.17 4.81
N LEU A 159 -9.92 -3.27 3.53
CA LEU A 159 -10.21 -2.24 2.53
C LEU A 159 -11.30 -2.77 1.59
N GLN A 160 -12.37 -2.01 1.44
CA GLN A 160 -13.51 -2.31 0.58
C GLN A 160 -13.63 -1.21 -0.46
N PHE A 161 -13.54 -1.57 -1.75
CA PHE A 161 -13.53 -0.61 -2.84
C PHE A 161 -14.89 -0.54 -3.53
N ASP A 162 -15.45 0.66 -3.59
CA ASP A 162 -16.54 1.00 -4.50
C ASP A 162 -15.93 1.60 -5.77
N LEU A 163 -15.86 0.77 -6.82
CA LEU A 163 -15.26 1.16 -8.10
C LEU A 163 -16.16 2.12 -8.90
N ASP A 164 -17.47 2.14 -8.62
CA ASP A 164 -18.45 3.03 -9.25
C ASP A 164 -18.46 4.40 -8.58
N GLY A 165 -18.49 4.39 -7.24
CA GLY A 165 -18.42 5.60 -6.40
C GLY A 165 -17.02 6.20 -6.26
N ALA A 166 -15.98 5.52 -6.76
CA ALA A 166 -14.58 5.90 -6.61
C ALA A 166 -14.21 6.17 -5.13
N ALA A 167 -14.57 5.22 -4.27
CA ALA A 167 -14.37 5.34 -2.82
C ALA A 167 -13.75 4.07 -2.23
N VAL A 168 -13.09 4.23 -1.10
CA VAL A 168 -12.62 3.14 -0.25
C VAL A 168 -13.22 3.29 1.14
N ALA A 169 -13.87 2.23 1.61
CA ALA A 169 -14.25 2.06 3.00
C ALA A 169 -13.16 1.26 3.71
N VAL A 170 -12.76 1.72 4.89
CA VAL A 170 -11.72 1.13 5.71
C VAL A 170 -12.33 0.73 7.03
N ASP A 171 -12.04 -0.50 7.45
CA ASP A 171 -12.39 -1.03 8.75
C ASP A 171 -11.21 -1.80 9.34
N THR A 172 -10.86 -1.54 10.59
CA THR A 172 -9.73 -2.17 11.26
C THR A 172 -10.23 -3.23 12.23
N HIS A 173 -9.94 -4.49 11.95
CA HIS A 173 -10.49 -5.61 12.73
C HIS A 173 -9.38 -6.49 13.28
N SER A 174 -9.54 -6.94 14.53
CA SER A 174 -8.76 -8.04 15.10
C SER A 174 -9.62 -9.31 15.15
N PRO A 175 -9.31 -10.34 14.34
CA PRO A 175 -9.96 -11.64 14.46
C PRO A 175 -9.72 -12.32 15.81
N ASN A 176 -8.56 -12.09 16.43
CA ASN A 176 -8.20 -12.71 17.71
C ASN A 176 -9.01 -12.14 18.88
N LEU A 177 -9.30 -10.84 18.83
CA LEU A 177 -10.02 -10.12 19.88
C LEU A 177 -11.50 -9.90 19.55
N ASN A 178 -11.89 -10.20 18.30
CA ASN A 178 -13.21 -9.96 17.74
C ASN A 178 -13.70 -8.51 18.00
N THR A 179 -12.89 -7.53 17.61
CA THR A 179 -13.14 -6.12 17.87
C THR A 179 -12.61 -5.23 16.77
N HIS A 180 -13.24 -4.07 16.62
CA HIS A 180 -12.84 -3.00 15.71
C HIS A 180 -12.18 -1.81 16.45
N SER A 181 -12.19 -1.85 17.78
CA SER A 181 -11.73 -0.77 18.65
C SER A 181 -10.21 -0.82 18.85
N VAL A 182 -9.46 -0.54 17.79
CA VAL A 182 -8.00 -0.56 17.76
C VAL A 182 -7.37 0.43 18.75
N GLU A 183 -8.01 1.56 19.00
CA GLU A 183 -7.60 2.61 19.93
C GLU A 183 -7.46 2.12 21.37
N ASN A 184 -8.22 1.09 21.76
CA ASN A 184 -8.19 0.53 23.12
C ASN A 184 -6.90 -0.25 23.41
N TYR A 185 -6.09 -0.55 22.39
CA TYR A 185 -4.91 -1.39 22.50
C TYR A 185 -3.61 -0.62 22.19
N ASP A 186 -3.69 0.66 21.85
CA ASP A 186 -2.52 1.54 21.73
C ASP A 186 -2.12 2.08 23.10
N LEU A 187 -0.99 1.65 23.62
CA LEU A 187 -0.44 2.11 24.91
C LEU A 187 -0.11 3.62 24.93
N ARG A 188 0.03 4.23 23.75
CA ARG A 188 0.32 5.67 23.60
C ARG A 188 -0.94 6.52 23.49
N HIS A 189 -2.12 5.91 23.42
CA HIS A 189 -3.42 6.60 23.28
C HIS A 189 -3.46 7.63 22.13
N ARG A 190 -2.90 7.28 20.97
CA ARG A 190 -2.78 8.18 19.81
C ARG A 190 -4.05 8.25 18.95
N TYR A 191 -4.93 7.25 19.04
CA TYR A 191 -6.01 7.03 18.07
C TYR A 191 -7.40 7.22 18.67
N GLN A 192 -8.35 7.50 17.80
CA GLN A 192 -9.79 7.54 18.05
C GLN A 192 -10.50 6.52 17.13
N PRO A 193 -11.76 6.13 17.42
CA PRO A 193 -12.48 5.17 16.59
C PRO A 193 -12.54 5.55 15.09
N SER A 194 -12.64 6.84 14.78
CA SER A 194 -12.67 7.36 13.39
C SER A 194 -11.38 7.12 12.59
N ASP A 195 -10.27 6.79 13.26
CA ASP A 195 -9.02 6.43 12.57
C ASP A 195 -9.04 4.97 12.09
N GLY A 196 -9.86 4.12 12.72
CA GLY A 196 -9.99 2.70 12.43
C GLY A 196 -11.12 2.38 11.45
N GLU A 197 -12.18 3.20 11.43
CA GLU A 197 -13.37 3.02 10.58
C GLU A 197 -13.75 4.34 9.89
N PHE A 198 -13.66 4.39 8.56
CA PHE A 198 -14.02 5.57 7.76
C PHE A 198 -14.23 5.24 6.28
N VAL A 199 -14.78 6.19 5.53
CA VAL A 199 -14.87 6.16 4.06
C VAL A 199 -14.16 7.39 3.49
N THR A 200 -13.41 7.21 2.41
CA THR A 200 -12.77 8.34 1.70
C THR A 200 -12.74 8.10 0.19
N ASP A 201 -12.64 9.17 -0.57
CA ASP A 201 -12.58 9.11 -2.03
C ASP A 201 -11.19 8.70 -2.50
N VAL A 202 -11.14 8.02 -3.64
CA VAL A 202 -9.93 7.70 -4.39
C VAL A 202 -10.09 8.14 -5.83
N THR A 203 -8.98 8.39 -6.54
CA THR A 203 -9.05 8.60 -7.99
C THR A 203 -8.72 7.30 -8.70
N LEU A 204 -9.74 6.66 -9.27
CA LEU A 204 -9.60 5.52 -10.16
C LEU A 204 -9.73 6.01 -11.62
N ARG A 205 -8.88 5.52 -12.51
CA ARG A 205 -8.96 5.86 -13.93
C ARG A 205 -10.08 5.10 -14.63
N ALA A 206 -11.00 5.88 -15.20
CA ALA A 206 -12.23 5.40 -15.85
C ALA A 206 -12.02 4.88 -17.28
N ASP A 207 -10.87 5.16 -17.90
CA ASP A 207 -10.52 4.71 -19.25
C ASP A 207 -9.90 3.30 -19.28
N VAL A 208 -9.73 2.68 -18.11
CA VAL A 208 -9.45 1.25 -17.96
C VAL A 208 -10.79 0.51 -18.14
N PRO A 209 -11.03 -0.17 -19.27
CA PRO A 209 -12.40 -0.54 -19.65
C PRO A 209 -12.99 -1.55 -18.69
N ARG A 210 -14.12 -1.19 -18.07
CA ARG A 210 -15.03 -2.14 -17.42
C ARG A 210 -15.52 -3.11 -18.46
N ARG A 211 -14.97 -4.33 -18.49
CA ARG A 211 -15.55 -5.40 -19.30
C ARG A 211 -16.96 -5.62 -18.77
N VAL A 212 -17.97 -5.19 -19.54
CA VAL A 212 -19.36 -5.57 -19.27
C VAL A 212 -19.42 -7.08 -19.44
N VAL A 213 -19.39 -7.80 -18.34
CA VAL A 213 -19.72 -9.23 -18.35
C VAL A 213 -21.22 -9.28 -18.50
N ALA A 214 -21.70 -9.55 -19.72
CA ALA A 214 -23.09 -9.89 -19.93
C ALA A 214 -23.39 -11.13 -19.07
N GLY A 215 -24.36 -11.00 -18.17
CA GLY A 215 -24.89 -12.11 -17.37
C GLY A 215 -25.67 -13.11 -18.21
#